data_AF-A0A9P6PAB2-F1
#
_entry.id   AF-A0A9P6PAB2-F1
#
_cell.length_a   1.000
_cell.length_b   1.000
_cell.length_c   1.000
_cell.angle_alpha   90.00
_cell.angle_beta   90.00
_cell.angle_gamma   90.00
#
_symmetry.space_group_name_H-M   'P 1'
#
loop_
_entity.id
_entity.type
_entity.pdbx_description
1 polymer ?
#
loop_
_entity_poly.entity_id
_entity_poly.type
_entity_poly.pdbx_seq_one_letter_code
_entity_poly.pdbx_strand_id
1 'polypeptide(L)' 'DAEEMNLISTMGNFLLHLCNGTRLICKRFTEHLIEATIAVGDQAGDIVYIPRIVLHSSETDPLPSF' A
#
# COMPACT_ATOMS: atom_id res chain seq x y z
N ASP A 1 -6.71 13.46 7.64
CA ASP A 1 -8.05 13.99 8.04
C ASP A 1 -8.91 12.99 8.84
N ALA A 2 -10.02 13.44 9.44
CA ALA A 2 -10.90 12.59 10.26
C ALA A 2 -11.47 11.37 9.50
N GLU A 3 -11.70 11.51 8.18
CA GLU A 3 -12.09 10.41 7.29
C GLU A 3 -10.96 9.38 7.11
N GLU A 4 -9.72 9.85 6.97
CA GLU A 4 -8.50 9.03 6.88
C GLU A 4 -8.27 8.26 8.19
N MET A 5 -8.49 8.88 9.34
CA MET A 5 -8.37 8.25 10.67
C MET A 5 -9.45 7.17 10.92
N ASN A 6 -10.67 7.39 10.43
CA ASN A 6 -11.77 6.42 10.54
C ASN A 6 -11.59 5.24 9.56
N LEU A 7 -10.96 5.51 8.42
CA LEU A 7 -10.53 4.49 7.49
C LEU A 7 -9.44 3.63 8.14
N ILE A 8 -8.40 4.22 8.72
CA ILE A 8 -7.29 3.52 9.41
C ILE A 8 -7.80 2.65 10.58
N SER A 9 -8.79 3.11 11.35
CA SER A 9 -9.39 2.29 12.43
C SER A 9 -10.18 1.09 11.89
N THR A 10 -10.83 1.23 10.73
CA THR A 10 -11.54 0.16 10.02
C THR A 10 -10.57 -0.78 9.26
N MET A 11 -9.37 -0.28 8.90
CA MET A 11 -8.32 -0.97 8.13
C MET A 11 -7.56 -2.07 8.87
N GLY A 12 -7.73 -2.20 10.19
CA GLY A 12 -7.02 -3.20 11.01
C GLY A 12 -7.19 -4.65 10.52
N ASN A 13 -8.20 -4.93 9.70
CA ASN A 13 -8.47 -6.25 9.13
C ASN A 13 -8.08 -6.40 7.64
N PHE A 14 -7.81 -5.31 6.90
CA PHE A 14 -7.56 -5.38 5.45
C PHE A 14 -6.07 -5.59 5.08
N LEU A 15 -5.14 -5.20 5.96
CA LEU A 15 -3.71 -5.49 5.77
C LEU A 15 -3.40 -7.00 5.85
N LEU A 16 -4.31 -7.82 6.40
CA LEU A 16 -4.18 -9.27 6.46
C LEU A 16 -4.13 -9.93 5.08
N HIS A 17 -4.65 -9.26 4.04
CA HIS A 17 -4.71 -9.80 2.68
C HIS A 17 -3.50 -9.41 1.81
N LEU A 18 -2.55 -8.63 2.36
CA LEU A 18 -1.36 -8.21 1.63
C LEU A 18 -0.17 -9.08 2.00
N CYS A 19 0.42 -9.72 1.00
CA CYS A 19 1.69 -10.43 1.13
C CYS A 19 2.69 -9.94 0.08
N ASN A 20 3.97 -10.29 0.26
CA ASN A 20 5.00 -9.99 -0.72
C ASN A 20 4.64 -10.59 -2.09
N GLY A 21 4.67 -9.77 -3.13
CA GLY A 21 4.27 -10.17 -4.49
C GLY A 21 2.80 -9.89 -4.82
N THR A 22 2.00 -9.38 -3.89
CA THR A 22 0.66 -8.87 -4.20
C THR A 22 0.78 -7.72 -5.20
N ARG A 23 0.12 -7.84 -6.35
CA ARG A 23 0.11 -6.78 -7.37
C ARG A 23 -1.06 -5.85 -7.10
N LEU A 24 -0.77 -4.56 -7.01
CA LEU A 24 -1.75 -3.52 -6.70
C LEU A 24 -1.83 -2.49 -7.84
N ILE A 25 -3.01 -1.95 -8.07
CA ILE A 25 -3.24 -0.81 -8.96
C ILE A 25 -3.55 0.41 -8.10
N CYS A 26 -2.63 1.38 -8.03
CA CYS A 26 -2.86 2.62 -7.30
C CYS A 26 -4.01 3.41 -7.93
N LYS A 27 -4.95 3.86 -7.11
CA LYS A 27 -6.11 4.67 -7.49
C LYS A 27 -5.94 6.12 -7.12
N ARG A 28 -5.43 6.39 -5.90
CA ARG A 28 -5.27 7.74 -5.37
C ARG A 28 -4.14 7.80 -4.35
N PHE A 29 -3.41 8.92 -4.36
CA PHE A 29 -2.39 9.23 -3.37
C PHE A 29 -2.90 10.35 -2.47
N THR A 30 -3.01 10.10 -1.17
CA THR A 30 -3.34 11.11 -0.17
C THR A 30 -2.07 11.57 0.55
N GLU A 31 -2.23 12.39 1.59
CA GLU A 31 -1.12 12.83 2.41
C GLU A 31 -0.45 11.66 3.13
N HIS A 32 -1.22 10.77 3.78
CA HIS A 32 -0.68 9.68 4.59
C HIS A 32 -0.98 8.28 4.07
N LEU A 33 -1.84 8.14 3.05
CA LEU A 33 -2.26 6.85 2.51
C LEU A 33 -2.13 6.79 0.98
N ILE A 34 -2.02 5.56 0.49
CA ILE A 34 -2.16 5.21 -0.92
C ILE A 34 -3.37 4.29 -1.01
N GLU A 35 -4.40 4.73 -1.73
CA GLU A 35 -5.54 3.90 -2.09
C GLU A 35 -5.17 3.06 -3.32
N ALA A 36 -5.34 1.76 -3.23
CA ALA A 36 -5.07 0.83 -4.31
C ALA A 36 -6.08 -0.30 -4.35
N THR A 37 -6.10 -1.02 -5.48
CA THR A 37 -6.92 -2.22 -5.66
C THR A 37 -6.06 -3.43 -5.93
N ILE A 38 -6.39 -4.60 -5.36
CA ILE A 38 -5.71 -5.85 -5.69
C ILE A 38 -5.97 -6.22 -7.14
N ALA A 39 -4.91 -6.35 -7.93
CA ALA A 39 -5.00 -6.50 -9.37
C ALA A 39 -5.36 -7.93 -9.80
N VAL A 40 -4.95 -8.94 -9.02
CA VAL A 40 -4.98 -10.36 -9.41
C VAL A 40 -5.13 -11.27 -8.19
N GLY A 41 -5.53 -12.52 -8.43
CA GLY A 41 -5.67 -13.55 -7.39
C GLY A 41 -7.06 -13.55 -6.76
N ASP A 42 -7.22 -14.32 -5.69
CA ASP A 42 -8.53 -14.60 -5.09
C ASP A 42 -9.20 -13.36 -4.48
N GLN A 43 -8.40 -12.36 -4.09
CA GLN A 43 -8.87 -11.09 -3.53
C GLN A 43 -8.86 -9.95 -4.58
N ALA A 44 -8.81 -10.27 -5.89
CA ALA A 44 -8.80 -9.26 -6.94
C ALA A 44 -10.05 -8.37 -6.90
N GLY A 45 -9.85 -7.06 -7.03
CA GLY A 45 -10.92 -6.07 -6.95
C GLY A 45 -11.09 -5.44 -5.57
N ASP A 46 -10.49 -6.00 -4.53
CA ASP A 46 -10.57 -5.44 -3.19
C ASP A 46 -9.77 -4.16 -3.06
N ILE A 47 -10.35 -3.18 -2.35
CA ILE A 47 -9.71 -1.91 -2.04
C ILE A 47 -8.85 -2.09 -0.78
N VAL A 48 -7.61 -1.65 -0.88
CA VAL A 48 -6.66 -1.60 0.23
C VAL A 48 -6.10 -0.19 0.33
N TYR A 49 -5.77 0.22 1.55
CA TYR A 49 -5.02 1.44 1.77
C TYR A 49 -3.72 1.12 2.48
N ILE A 50 -2.65 1.66 1.92
CA ILE A 50 -1.30 1.43 2.38
C ILE A 50 -0.81 2.74 2.99
N PRO A 51 -0.21 2.73 4.19
CA PRO A 51 0.52 3.89 4.68
C PRO A 51 1.50 4.38 3.63
N ARG A 52 1.60 5.69 3.45
CA ARG A 52 2.53 6.29 2.51
C ARG A 52 3.95 6.13 3.07
N ILE A 53 4.63 5.08 2.63
CA ILE A 53 6.02 4.79 2.96
C ILE A 53 6.90 5.44 1.89
N VAL A 54 8.03 6.04 2.29
CA VAL A 54 9.03 6.54 1.34
C VAL A 54 9.62 5.34 0.60
N LEU A 55 9.38 5.27 -0.71
CA LEU A 55 9.98 4.26 -1.57
C LEU A 55 11.36 4.76 -2.03
N HIS A 56 12.42 4.06 -1.61
CA HIS A 56 13.75 4.27 -2.16
C HIS A 56 13.93 3.36 -3.37
N SER A 57 14.29 3.94 -4.52
CA SER A 57 14.66 3.17 -5.70
C SER A 57 16.06 2.61 -5.53
N SER A 58 16.26 1.35 -5.90
CA SER A 58 17.57 0.69 -5.87
C SER A 58 18.61 1.32 -6.79
N GLU A 59 18.22 2.18 -7.73
CA GLU A 59 19.15 2.98 -8.54
C GLU A 59 19.79 4.13 -7.76
N THR A 60 19.13 4.62 -6.71
CA THR A 60 19.57 5.80 -5.95
C THR A 60 20.41 5.42 -4.74
N ASP A 61 20.29 4.17 -4.26
CA ASP A 61 21.11 3.62 -3.20
C ASP A 61 22.26 2.81 -3.80
N PRO A 62 23.51 3.32 -3.79
CA PRO A 62 24.64 2.50 -4.19
C PRO A 62 24.67 1.27 -3.29
N LEU A 63 24.69 0.09 -3.92
CA LEU A 63 24.85 -1.18 -3.20
C LEU A 63 26.00 -1.03 -2.20
N PRO A 64 25.84 -1.48 -0.94
CA PRO A 64 26.93 -1.41 0.01
C PRO A 64 28.14 -2.14 -0.58
N SER A 65 29.25 -1.43 -0.73
CA SER A 65 30.52 -2.03 -1.14
C SER A 65 30.96 -2.98 -0.04
N PHE A 66 31.01 -4.28 -0.36
CA PHE A 66 31.67 -5.29 0.46
C PHE A 66 33.18 -5.07 0.51
#